data_AF-A0A646KTN0-F1
#
_entry.id   AF-A0A646KTN0-F1
#
_cell.length_a   1.000
_cell.length_b   1.000
_cell.length_c   1.000
_cell.angle_alpha   90.00
_cell.angle_beta   90.00
_cell.angle_gamma   90.00
#
_symmetry.space_group_name_H-M   'P 1'
#
loop_
_entity.id
_entity.type
_entity.pdbx_description
1 polymer ?
#
loop_
_entity_poly.entity_id
_entity_poly.type
_entity_poly.pdbx_seq_one_letter_code
_entity_poly.pdbx_strand_id
1 'polypeptide(L)'
;MITIEADALLAILDKTMPHRAGEDDTPAELDVVILDCTRGYLHAVVRGSRTLAVARTPIRGGRWMAPLDYADALALRSWLESCATVRLDYDMTSGLPRLHFMEGAAEFAVPVAAHAAPVPWREVLGQLGRCADGSWGQGSRPVRLSSEDLVLWEHADAELDFHPLGSGLGFLVSAPDFRGFQMVLDVPAEPQQFTKPWISSLRTGSFLYQGKLYEVGAHYVDVLGHRWLMPTKPAPGQEPKAVSADVSTAALPLGVVLAVAGPLAPVSDFLSF
;
A
#
# COMPACT_ATOMS: atom_id res chain seq x y z
N MET A 1 18.84 12.58 13.05
CA MET A 1 20.03 11.75 12.82
C MET A 1 19.88 10.30 13.28
N ILE A 2 20.27 9.34 12.44
CA ILE A 2 20.44 7.90 12.73
C ILE A 2 21.77 7.40 12.12
N THR A 3 22.29 6.26 12.57
CA THR A 3 23.49 5.61 11.99
C THR A 3 23.19 4.15 11.71
N ILE A 4 23.63 3.67 10.55
CA ILE A 4 23.36 2.32 10.05
C ILE A 4 24.54 1.83 9.19
N GLU A 5 24.79 0.52 9.18
CA GLU A 5 25.70 -0.09 8.20
C GLU A 5 25.15 0.09 6.78
N ALA A 6 26.02 0.47 5.84
CA ALA A 6 25.64 0.72 4.45
C ALA A 6 25.01 -0.54 3.82
N ASP A 7 25.61 -1.71 4.05
CA ASP A 7 25.10 -3.01 3.61
C ASP A 7 23.68 -3.30 4.11
N ALA A 8 23.34 -2.86 5.32
CA ALA A 8 22.02 -3.09 5.89
C ALA A 8 20.95 -2.17 5.26
N LEU A 9 21.31 -0.96 4.86
CA LEU A 9 20.45 -0.09 4.07
C LEU A 9 20.33 -0.59 2.63
N LEU A 10 21.44 -1.01 2.03
CA LEU A 10 21.48 -1.59 0.69
C LEU A 10 20.58 -2.83 0.61
N ALA A 11 20.66 -3.72 1.59
CA ALA A 11 19.85 -4.94 1.65
C ALA A 11 18.33 -4.67 1.65
N ILE A 12 17.86 -3.66 2.40
CA ILE A 12 16.41 -3.34 2.40
C ILE A 12 15.97 -2.65 1.10
N LEU A 13 16.86 -1.92 0.43
CA LEU A 13 16.60 -1.35 -0.89
C LEU A 13 16.53 -2.45 -1.94
N ASP A 14 17.51 -3.36 -1.98
CA ASP A 14 17.56 -4.49 -2.91
C ASP A 14 16.33 -5.40 -2.79
N LYS A 15 15.83 -5.60 -1.57
CA LYS A 15 14.61 -6.37 -1.31
C LYS A 15 13.33 -5.72 -1.85
N THR A 16 13.29 -4.38 -2.00
CA THR A 16 12.04 -3.65 -2.23
C THR A 16 11.96 -2.97 -3.60
N MET A 17 13.08 -2.46 -4.10
CA MET A 17 13.16 -1.75 -5.39
C MET A 17 12.66 -2.56 -6.61
N PRO A 18 12.84 -3.90 -6.70
CA PRO A 18 12.29 -4.70 -7.80
C PRO A 18 10.76 -4.61 -7.94
N HIS A 19 10.06 -4.17 -6.89
CA HIS A 19 8.59 -4.04 -6.88
C HIS A 19 8.06 -2.71 -7.45
N ARG A 20 8.93 -1.87 -8.03
CA ARG A 20 8.54 -0.65 -8.75
C ARG A 20 7.48 -0.97 -9.81
N ALA A 21 6.53 -0.06 -10.02
CA ALA A 21 5.65 -0.16 -11.18
C ALA A 21 6.44 0.17 -12.48
N GLY A 22 6.20 -0.56 -13.57
CA GLY A 22 6.96 -0.42 -14.83
C GLY A 22 6.82 0.97 -15.48
N GLU A 23 7.84 1.41 -16.21
CA GLU A 23 7.98 2.79 -16.70
C GLU A 23 6.84 3.29 -17.61
N ASP A 24 6.16 2.38 -18.32
CA ASP A 24 5.18 2.76 -19.35
C ASP A 24 3.77 3.11 -18.82
N ASP A 25 3.44 2.77 -17.57
CA ASP A 25 2.07 2.87 -17.03
C ASP A 25 1.97 3.48 -15.61
N THR A 26 3.05 4.10 -15.13
CA THR A 26 3.18 4.48 -13.72
C THR A 26 2.93 5.97 -13.51
N PRO A 27 1.85 6.38 -12.80
CA PRO A 27 1.72 7.74 -12.31
C PRO A 27 2.96 8.11 -11.49
N ALA A 28 3.52 9.31 -11.68
CA ALA A 28 4.73 9.76 -10.98
C ALA A 28 4.70 9.52 -9.46
N GLU A 29 3.51 9.57 -8.86
CA GLU A 29 3.26 9.31 -7.44
C GLU A 29 3.54 7.87 -6.96
N LEU A 30 3.70 6.92 -7.88
CA LEU A 30 4.09 5.54 -7.62
C LEU A 30 5.57 5.29 -7.91
N ASP A 31 6.28 6.25 -8.49
CA ASP A 31 7.69 6.13 -8.88
C ASP A 31 8.64 6.53 -7.74
N VAL A 32 8.36 6.02 -6.54
CA VAL A 32 9.06 6.42 -5.31
C VAL A 32 9.43 5.22 -4.44
N VAL A 33 10.55 5.37 -3.74
CA VAL A 33 10.94 4.52 -2.61
C VAL A 33 10.70 5.33 -1.33
N ILE A 34 9.87 4.82 -0.43
CA ILE A 34 9.61 5.48 0.85
C ILE A 34 10.54 4.91 1.91
N LEU A 35 11.37 5.76 2.49
CA LEU A 35 12.11 5.45 3.71
C LEU A 35 11.28 5.88 4.92
N ASP A 36 10.79 4.90 5.69
CA ASP A 36 9.97 5.12 6.89
C ASP A 36 10.73 4.70 8.15
N CYS A 37 11.21 5.70 8.88
CA CYS A 37 11.96 5.55 10.12
C CYS A 37 11.01 5.56 11.31
N THR A 38 11.08 4.50 12.11
CA THR A 38 10.29 4.37 13.34
C THR A 38 11.15 4.03 14.54
N ARG A 39 10.51 3.90 15.71
CA ARG A 39 11.20 3.50 16.94
C ARG A 39 11.74 2.08 16.77
N GLY A 40 13.02 1.98 16.44
CA GLY A 40 13.78 0.74 16.38
C GLY A 40 14.04 0.19 14.98
N TYR A 41 13.40 0.72 13.94
CA TYR A 41 13.52 0.17 12.58
C TYR A 41 13.43 1.25 11.50
N LEU A 42 14.28 1.12 10.49
CA LEU A 42 14.17 1.79 9.21
C LEU A 42 13.51 0.82 8.23
N HIS A 43 12.51 1.31 7.50
CA HIS A 43 11.79 0.53 6.51
C HIS A 43 12.04 1.14 5.13
N ALA A 44 12.32 0.30 4.15
CA ALA A 44 12.16 0.65 2.74
C ALA A 44 10.81 0.11 2.30
N VAL A 45 10.03 0.96 1.63
CA VAL A 45 8.68 0.65 1.18
C VAL A 45 8.57 1.01 -0.29
N VAL A 46 8.21 0.04 -1.12
CA VAL A 46 7.99 0.23 -2.55
C VAL A 46 6.62 -0.29 -2.91
N ARG A 47 5.92 0.46 -3.75
CA ARG A 47 4.59 0.13 -4.21
C ARG A 47 4.61 0.02 -5.73
N GLY A 48 4.22 -1.15 -6.22
CA GLY A 48 3.98 -1.39 -7.64
C GLY A 48 2.50 -1.22 -8.01
N SER A 49 2.21 -1.49 -9.28
CA SER A 49 0.83 -1.51 -9.80
C SER A 49 -0.01 -2.58 -9.09
N ARG A 50 0.59 -3.72 -8.76
CA ARG A 50 -0.07 -4.87 -8.14
C ARG A 50 0.61 -5.36 -6.86
N THR A 51 1.64 -4.66 -6.39
CA THR A 51 2.46 -5.09 -5.26
C THR A 51 2.67 -4.00 -4.23
N LEU A 52 2.94 -4.42 -3.00
CA LEU A 52 3.47 -3.58 -1.93
C LEU A 52 4.56 -4.42 -1.25
N ALA A 53 5.78 -3.90 -1.19
CA ALA A 53 6.92 -4.56 -0.58
C ALA A 53 7.51 -3.68 0.52
N VAL A 54 7.81 -4.30 1.66
CA VAL A 54 8.38 -3.63 2.83
C VAL A 54 9.50 -4.48 3.40
N ALA A 55 10.71 -3.95 3.38
CA ALA A 55 11.85 -4.53 4.08
C ALA A 55 12.24 -3.64 5.25
N ARG A 56 12.77 -4.22 6.33
CA ARG A 56 13.18 -3.47 7.51
C ARG A 56 14.58 -3.84 7.97
N THR A 57 15.21 -2.92 8.68
CA THR A 57 16.49 -3.11 9.34
C THR A 57 16.50 -2.40 10.69
N PRO A 58 17.06 -3.00 11.75
CA PRO A 58 17.08 -2.40 13.07
C PRO A 58 17.96 -1.15 13.10
N ILE A 59 17.48 -0.10 13.77
CA ILE A 59 18.22 1.16 13.96
C ILE A 59 17.99 1.72 15.36
N ARG A 60 18.82 2.69 15.75
CA ARG A 60 18.55 3.58 16.89
C ARG A 60 18.25 4.98 16.36
N GLY A 61 17.04 5.49 16.59
CA GLY A 61 16.62 6.71 15.90
C GLY A 61 15.25 7.28 16.24
N GLY A 62 14.98 8.42 15.62
CA GLY A 62 13.73 9.17 15.69
C GLY A 62 12.62 8.59 14.81
N ARG A 63 11.58 9.40 14.55
CA ARG A 63 10.48 9.04 13.63
C ARG A 63 10.41 10.04 12.50
N TRP A 64 10.39 9.56 11.27
CA TRP A 64 10.23 10.38 10.07
C TRP A 64 9.88 9.49 8.89
N MET A 65 9.33 10.08 7.83
CA MET A 65 9.04 9.42 6.57
C MET A 65 9.55 10.30 5.44
N ALA A 66 10.31 9.72 4.52
CA ALA A 66 10.90 10.41 3.39
C ALA A 66 10.67 9.59 2.11
N PRO A 67 9.64 9.94 1.31
CA PRO A 67 9.53 9.49 -0.07
C PRO A 67 10.71 10.04 -0.89
N LEU A 68 11.39 9.18 -1.63
CA LEU A 68 12.47 9.50 -2.55
C LEU A 68 12.03 9.13 -3.96
N ASP A 69 12.37 9.94 -4.95
CA ASP A 69 12.20 9.54 -6.36
C ASP A 69 12.99 8.26 -6.61
N TYR A 70 12.45 7.36 -7.44
CA TYR A 70 13.11 6.08 -7.69
C TYR A 70 14.52 6.24 -8.26
N ALA A 71 14.73 7.24 -9.13
CA ALA A 71 16.04 7.56 -9.68
C ALA A 71 17.04 7.98 -8.58
N ASP A 72 16.60 8.77 -7.60
CA ASP A 72 17.41 9.18 -6.46
C ASP A 72 17.71 8.00 -5.52
N ALA A 73 16.74 7.12 -5.31
CA ALA A 73 16.93 5.89 -4.55
C ALA A 73 17.92 4.93 -5.25
N LEU A 74 17.91 4.87 -6.58
CA LEU A 74 18.87 4.10 -7.38
C LEU A 74 20.28 4.69 -7.28
N ALA A 75 20.41 6.01 -7.37
CA ALA A 75 21.69 6.69 -7.19
C ALA A 75 22.22 6.50 -5.76
N LEU A 76 21.35 6.59 -4.75
CA LEU A 76 21.68 6.28 -3.35
C LEU A 76 22.19 4.84 -3.23
N ARG A 77 21.46 3.87 -3.78
CA ARG A 77 21.84 2.44 -3.77
C ARG A 77 23.27 2.25 -4.30
N SER A 78 23.60 2.85 -5.45
CA SER A 78 24.95 2.78 -6.02
C SER A 78 26.01 3.48 -5.16
N TRP A 79 25.67 4.60 -4.53
CA TRP A 79 26.59 5.28 -3.60
C TRP A 79 26.91 4.42 -2.36
N LEU A 80 25.91 3.72 -1.82
CA LEU A 80 26.05 2.85 -0.64
C LEU A 80 27.02 1.68 -0.84
N GLU A 81 27.21 1.21 -2.08
CA GLU A 81 28.19 0.16 -2.42
C GLU A 81 29.64 0.58 -2.12
N SER A 82 29.89 1.90 -2.01
CA SER A 82 31.20 2.45 -1.66
C SER A 82 31.37 2.80 -0.18
N CYS A 83 30.32 2.56 0.62
CA CYS A 83 30.27 2.95 2.03
C CYS A 83 30.36 1.75 2.96
N ALA A 84 30.91 1.97 4.16
CA ALA A 84 30.85 1.02 5.26
C ALA A 84 29.67 1.35 6.19
N THR A 85 29.58 2.60 6.63
CA THR A 85 28.56 3.05 7.59
C THR A 85 28.06 4.44 7.23
N VAL A 86 26.75 4.64 7.28
CA VAL A 86 26.11 5.89 6.86
C VAL A 86 25.35 6.53 8.01
N ARG A 87 25.52 7.84 8.17
CA ARG A 87 24.70 8.68 9.06
C ARG A 87 23.60 9.32 8.22
N LEU A 88 22.36 9.12 8.61
CA LEU A 88 21.22 9.71 7.94
C LEU A 88 20.68 10.86 8.78
N ASP A 89 20.41 12.00 8.15
CA ASP A 89 19.75 13.12 8.80
C ASP A 89 18.60 13.66 7.95
N TYR A 90 17.47 13.87 8.60
CA TYR A 90 16.25 14.32 7.95
C TYR A 90 16.07 15.81 8.26
N ASP A 91 16.42 16.66 7.29
CA ASP A 91 16.30 18.10 7.41
C ASP A 91 14.91 18.56 6.98
N MET A 92 14.19 19.14 7.93
CA MET A 92 12.88 19.76 7.76
C MET A 92 12.94 21.30 7.89
N THR A 93 14.12 21.86 8.14
CA THR A 93 14.29 23.29 8.44
C THR A 93 14.40 24.15 7.18
N SER A 94 14.83 23.56 6.07
CA SER A 94 14.80 24.17 4.75
C SER A 94 13.39 24.07 4.12
N GLY A 95 13.01 25.05 3.31
CA GLY A 95 11.67 25.10 2.67
C GLY A 95 11.34 23.91 1.74
N LEU A 96 12.33 23.04 1.49
CA LEU A 96 12.18 21.77 0.79
C LEU A 96 12.84 20.69 1.66
N PRO A 97 12.07 19.78 2.29
CA PRO A 97 12.63 18.72 3.10
C PRO A 97 13.66 17.87 2.35
N ARG A 98 14.74 17.49 3.02
CA ARG A 98 15.84 16.70 2.45
C ARG A 98 16.27 15.58 3.37
N LEU A 99 16.73 14.49 2.77
CA LEU A 99 17.39 13.41 3.49
C LEU A 99 18.88 13.42 3.11
N HIS A 100 19.72 13.61 4.12
CA HIS A 100 21.16 13.64 4.02
C HIS A 100 21.75 12.31 4.44
N PHE A 101 22.66 11.78 3.64
CA PHE A 101 23.42 10.56 3.91
C PHE A 101 24.90 10.95 3.96
N MET A 102 25.58 10.63 5.04
CA MET A 102 26.95 11.07 5.30
C MET A 102 27.84 9.91 5.71
N GLU A 103 29.02 9.84 5.11
CA GLU A 103 30.12 8.99 5.56
C GLU A 103 31.44 9.77 5.51
N GLY A 104 32.03 10.06 6.67
CA GLY A 104 33.21 10.91 6.75
C GLY A 104 32.95 12.30 6.16
N ALA A 105 33.67 12.64 5.09
CA ALA A 105 33.49 13.89 4.35
C ALA A 105 32.58 13.77 3.12
N ALA A 106 32.17 12.54 2.76
CA ALA A 106 31.25 12.31 1.66
C ALA A 106 29.81 12.57 2.11
N GLU A 107 29.05 13.28 1.28
CA GLU A 107 27.65 13.57 1.51
C GLU A 107 26.84 13.30 0.24
N PHE A 108 25.72 12.62 0.41
CA PHE A 108 24.70 12.40 -0.60
C PHE A 108 23.38 12.94 -0.06
N ALA A 109 22.79 13.93 -0.74
CA ALA A 109 21.58 14.60 -0.28
C ALA A 109 20.50 14.49 -1.34
N VAL A 110 19.32 14.02 -0.92
CA VAL A 110 18.16 13.82 -1.81
C VAL A 110 16.98 14.67 -1.35
N PRO A 111 16.25 15.30 -2.29
CA PRO A 111 14.99 15.95 -1.97
C PRO A 111 13.94 14.91 -1.57
N VAL A 112 13.06 15.29 -0.66
CA VAL A 112 11.86 14.49 -0.37
C VAL A 112 10.83 14.77 -1.46
N ALA A 113 10.33 13.70 -2.09
CA ALA A 113 9.34 13.77 -3.15
C ALA A 113 7.99 14.29 -2.61
N ALA A 114 7.76 15.60 -2.71
CA ALA A 114 6.55 16.25 -2.21
C ALA A 114 5.26 15.83 -2.94
N HIS A 115 5.39 15.25 -4.14
CA HIS A 115 4.27 14.75 -4.93
C HIS A 115 3.79 13.36 -4.48
N ALA A 116 4.58 12.64 -3.68
CA ALA A 116 4.23 11.32 -3.21
C ALA A 116 3.26 11.40 -2.02
N ALA A 117 2.04 10.90 -2.21
CA ALA A 117 1.11 10.75 -1.10
C ALA A 117 1.62 9.70 -0.11
N PRO A 118 1.48 9.92 1.22
CA PRO A 118 1.86 8.94 2.22
C PRO A 118 1.09 7.63 2.00
N VAL A 119 1.80 6.51 2.00
CA VAL A 119 1.21 5.17 1.90
C VAL A 119 1.00 4.62 3.32
N PRO A 120 -0.24 4.33 3.75
CA PRO A 120 -0.54 3.78 5.09
C PRO A 120 -0.22 2.27 5.12
N TRP A 121 1.03 1.91 4.78
CA TRP A 121 1.44 0.54 4.53
C TRP A 121 1.32 -0.34 5.78
N ARG A 122 1.49 0.23 6.98
CA ARG A 122 1.41 -0.50 8.26
C ARG A 122 -0.01 -0.97 8.52
N GLU A 123 -0.97 -0.09 8.31
CA GLU A 123 -2.40 -0.37 8.46
C GLU A 123 -2.84 -1.42 7.44
N VAL A 124 -2.38 -1.29 6.19
CA VAL A 124 -2.67 -2.22 5.10
C VAL A 124 -2.13 -3.62 5.42
N LEU A 125 -0.83 -3.76 5.61
CA LEU A 125 -0.22 -5.08 5.87
C LEU A 125 -0.68 -5.67 7.20
N GLY A 126 -0.95 -4.83 8.22
CA GLY A 126 -1.52 -5.28 9.49
C GLY A 126 -2.95 -5.80 9.36
N GLN A 127 -3.78 -5.20 8.51
CA GLN A 127 -5.12 -5.70 8.20
C GLN A 127 -5.05 -7.01 7.41
N LEU A 128 -4.23 -7.06 6.37
CA LEU A 128 -4.08 -8.25 5.55
C LEU A 128 -3.53 -9.43 6.36
N GLY A 129 -2.57 -9.21 7.26
CA GLY A 129 -2.03 -10.26 8.12
C GLY A 129 -3.10 -10.90 9.00
N ARG A 130 -3.99 -10.09 9.59
CA ARG A 130 -5.13 -10.61 10.36
C ARG A 130 -6.11 -11.43 9.51
N CYS A 131 -6.24 -11.09 8.22
CA CYS A 131 -7.06 -11.87 7.30
C CYS A 131 -6.42 -13.20 6.92
N ALA A 132 -5.09 -13.28 6.85
CA ALA A 132 -4.33 -14.50 6.60
C ALA A 132 -4.33 -15.46 7.81
N ASP A 133 -4.24 -14.93 9.02
CA ASP A 133 -4.20 -15.72 10.27
C ASP A 133 -5.60 -16.17 10.75
N GLY A 134 -6.67 -15.58 10.19
CA GLY A 134 -8.05 -15.81 10.62
C GLY A 134 -8.71 -17.05 10.00
N SER A 135 -9.78 -17.53 10.65
CA SER A 135 -10.66 -18.64 10.24
C SER A 135 -11.32 -18.53 8.86
N TRP A 136 -11.00 -17.49 8.08
CA TRP A 136 -11.37 -17.30 6.68
C TRP A 136 -10.53 -18.18 5.72
N GLY A 137 -9.47 -18.82 6.21
CA GLY A 137 -8.67 -19.79 5.46
C GLY A 137 -9.36 -21.13 5.17
N GLN A 138 -10.55 -21.39 5.73
CA GLN A 138 -11.37 -22.55 5.36
C GLN A 138 -12.03 -22.33 3.99
N GLY A 139 -11.23 -22.42 2.93
CA GLY A 139 -11.70 -22.25 1.55
C GLY A 139 -10.76 -21.48 0.62
N SER A 140 -9.56 -21.11 1.07
CA SER A 140 -8.60 -20.40 0.23
C SER A 140 -8.22 -21.29 -0.97
N ARG A 141 -8.64 -20.88 -2.17
CA ARG A 141 -8.23 -21.52 -3.41
C ARG A 141 -6.70 -21.38 -3.56
N PRO A 142 -6.01 -22.38 -4.13
CA PRO A 142 -4.60 -22.26 -4.45
C PRO A 142 -4.37 -21.02 -5.32
N VAL A 143 -3.43 -20.17 -4.91
CA VAL A 143 -2.98 -19.04 -5.73
C VAL A 143 -2.02 -19.59 -6.77
N ARG A 144 -2.24 -19.25 -8.03
CA ARG A 144 -1.31 -19.57 -9.11
C ARG A 144 -0.38 -18.38 -9.31
N LEU A 145 0.92 -18.65 -9.29
CA LEU A 145 1.97 -17.66 -9.53
C LEU A 145 2.59 -17.97 -10.89
N SER A 146 2.76 -16.94 -11.71
CA SER A 146 3.57 -17.05 -12.92
C SER A 146 5.06 -17.10 -12.58
N SER A 147 5.90 -17.49 -13.53
CA SER A 147 7.36 -17.39 -13.34
C SER A 147 7.79 -15.94 -13.09
N GLU A 148 7.13 -14.96 -13.72
CA GLU A 148 7.39 -13.54 -13.49
C GLU A 148 7.03 -13.12 -12.07
N ASP A 149 5.95 -13.66 -11.51
CA ASP A 149 5.59 -13.45 -10.11
C ASP A 149 6.66 -14.00 -9.18
N LEU A 150 7.19 -15.18 -9.47
CA LEU A 150 8.22 -15.80 -8.64
C LEU A 150 9.54 -15.05 -8.69
N VAL A 151 9.96 -14.60 -9.89
CA VAL A 151 11.16 -13.75 -10.05
C VAL A 151 11.02 -12.46 -9.24
N LEU A 152 9.82 -11.88 -9.18
CA LEU A 152 9.60 -10.65 -8.41
C LEU A 152 9.89 -10.81 -6.91
N TRP A 153 9.68 -12.00 -6.34
CA TRP A 153 9.91 -12.26 -4.91
C TRP A 153 11.28 -12.87 -4.62
N GLU A 154 12.10 -13.19 -5.62
CA GLU A 154 13.39 -13.86 -5.42
C GLU A 154 14.36 -13.03 -4.57
N HIS A 155 14.21 -11.70 -4.60
CA HIS A 155 15.04 -10.77 -3.85
C HIS A 155 14.56 -10.56 -2.41
N ALA A 156 13.37 -11.02 -2.03
CA ALA A 156 12.76 -10.71 -0.74
C ALA A 156 13.47 -11.41 0.44
N ASP A 157 13.73 -12.72 0.30
CA ASP A 157 14.48 -13.54 1.25
C ASP A 157 14.79 -14.94 0.66
N ALA A 158 15.61 -15.73 1.35
CA ALA A 158 15.89 -17.11 0.95
C ALA A 158 14.70 -18.05 1.24
N GLU A 159 13.92 -17.76 2.28
CA GLU A 159 12.73 -18.50 2.66
C GLU A 159 11.54 -17.54 2.79
N LEU A 160 10.44 -17.88 2.11
CA LEU A 160 9.25 -17.04 2.02
C LEU A 160 7.99 -17.84 2.34
N ASP A 161 7.18 -17.29 3.23
CA ASP A 161 5.83 -17.80 3.51
C ASP A 161 4.82 -17.07 2.63
N PHE A 162 4.03 -17.84 1.88
CA PHE A 162 2.94 -17.33 1.04
C PHE A 162 1.59 -17.62 1.69
N HIS A 163 0.82 -16.58 1.97
CA HIS A 163 -0.49 -16.67 2.59
C HIS A 163 -1.57 -16.15 1.65
N PRO A 164 -2.31 -17.03 0.96
CA PRO A 164 -3.47 -16.66 0.17
C PRO A 164 -4.49 -15.88 1.01
N LEU A 165 -5.04 -14.81 0.44
CA LEU A 165 -6.19 -14.15 1.03
C LEU A 165 -7.45 -14.92 0.61
N GLY A 166 -8.36 -15.20 1.56
CA GLY A 166 -9.55 -16.03 1.33
C GLY A 166 -10.50 -15.55 0.23
N SER A 167 -10.35 -14.32 -0.25
CA SER A 167 -11.13 -13.72 -1.35
C SER A 167 -10.56 -13.98 -2.75
N GLY A 168 -9.38 -14.61 -2.87
CA GLY A 168 -8.69 -14.79 -4.17
C GLY A 168 -8.17 -13.48 -4.79
N LEU A 169 -8.26 -12.35 -4.07
CA LEU A 169 -7.80 -11.05 -4.54
C LEU A 169 -6.28 -10.91 -4.54
N GLY A 170 -5.58 -11.74 -3.79
CA GLY A 170 -4.15 -11.60 -3.60
C GLY A 170 -3.58 -12.57 -2.58
N PHE A 171 -2.31 -12.40 -2.28
CA PHE A 171 -1.60 -13.14 -1.25
C PHE A 171 -0.63 -12.22 -0.51
N LEU A 172 -0.36 -12.57 0.74
CA LEU A 172 0.74 -12.00 1.50
C LEU A 172 1.99 -12.86 1.33
N VAL A 173 3.13 -12.19 1.35
CA VAL A 173 4.46 -12.80 1.40
C VAL A 173 5.11 -12.34 2.69
N SER A 174 5.67 -13.26 3.47
CA SER A 174 6.32 -12.92 4.75
C SER A 174 7.69 -13.57 4.87
N ALA A 175 8.62 -12.83 5.47
CA ALA A 175 9.92 -13.31 5.96
C ALA A 175 10.27 -12.56 7.27
N PRO A 176 11.34 -12.90 7.99
CA PRO A 176 11.69 -12.26 9.27
C PRO A 176 11.77 -10.74 9.23
N ASP A 177 12.35 -10.18 8.16
CA ASP A 177 12.54 -8.74 7.96
C ASP A 177 11.92 -8.21 6.66
N PHE A 178 10.96 -8.97 6.12
CA PHE A 178 10.26 -8.61 4.89
C PHE A 178 8.78 -8.91 5.00
N ARG A 179 7.95 -8.01 4.45
CA ARG A 179 6.53 -8.26 4.20
C ARG A 179 6.13 -7.72 2.84
N GLY A 180 5.46 -8.56 2.08
CA GLY A 180 4.93 -8.28 0.76
C GLY A 180 3.44 -8.51 0.67
N PHE A 181 2.81 -7.83 -0.27
CA PHE A 181 1.47 -8.13 -0.74
C PHE A 181 1.48 -8.12 -2.27
N GLN A 182 0.78 -9.07 -2.88
CA GLN A 182 0.53 -9.10 -4.31
C GLN A 182 -0.95 -9.31 -4.60
N MET A 183 -1.48 -8.53 -5.52
CA MET A 183 -2.80 -8.75 -6.12
C MET A 183 -2.68 -9.78 -7.26
N VAL A 184 -3.60 -10.75 -7.30
CA VAL A 184 -3.65 -11.77 -8.37
C VAL A 184 -4.60 -11.28 -9.46
N LEU A 185 -4.09 -11.15 -10.69
CA LEU A 185 -4.86 -10.71 -11.85
C LEU A 185 -5.55 -11.90 -12.54
N ASP A 186 -6.38 -12.65 -11.81
CA ASP A 186 -7.15 -13.79 -12.39
C ASP A 186 -8.63 -13.45 -12.63
N VAL A 187 -9.01 -12.17 -12.56
CA VAL A 187 -10.35 -11.72 -12.98
C VAL A 187 -10.27 -11.30 -14.45
N PRO A 188 -11.15 -11.81 -15.34
CA PRO A 188 -11.16 -11.47 -16.78
C PRO A 188 -11.69 -10.05 -17.06
N ALA A 189 -11.32 -9.07 -16.22
CA ALA A 189 -11.59 -7.67 -16.44
C ALA A 189 -10.24 -6.94 -16.45
N GLU A 190 -10.07 -6.05 -17.44
CA GLU A 190 -8.83 -5.37 -17.77
C GLU A 190 -8.04 -4.91 -16.51
N PRO A 191 -6.73 -5.16 -16.41
CA PRO A 191 -5.89 -4.84 -15.23
C PRO A 191 -6.01 -3.39 -14.74
N GLN A 192 -6.37 -2.47 -15.64
CA GLN A 192 -6.60 -1.05 -15.39
C GLN A 192 -7.85 -0.77 -14.52
N GLN A 193 -8.83 -1.68 -14.48
CA GLN A 193 -10.04 -1.53 -13.68
C GLN A 193 -9.82 -1.74 -12.18
N PHE A 194 -8.76 -2.42 -11.74
CA PHE A 194 -8.50 -2.70 -10.31
C PHE A 194 -7.34 -1.89 -9.72
N THR A 195 -6.38 -1.47 -10.53
CA THR A 195 -5.24 -0.62 -10.12
C THR A 195 -5.70 0.75 -9.64
N LYS A 196 -6.62 1.40 -10.38
CA LYS A 196 -7.18 2.72 -9.99
C LYS A 196 -8.00 2.66 -8.68
N PRO A 197 -8.92 1.69 -8.49
CA PRO A 197 -9.62 1.50 -7.21
C PRO A 197 -8.70 1.17 -6.03
N TRP A 198 -7.62 0.42 -6.23
CA TRP A 198 -6.64 0.13 -5.17
C TRP A 198 -5.91 1.39 -4.71
N ILE A 199 -5.38 2.20 -5.63
CA ILE A 199 -4.75 3.51 -5.35
C ILE A 199 -5.72 4.47 -4.68
N SER A 200 -6.96 4.53 -5.15
CA SER A 200 -8.01 5.36 -4.55
C SER A 200 -8.38 4.87 -3.14
N SER A 201 -8.50 3.55 -2.92
CA SER A 201 -8.93 2.97 -1.65
C SER A 201 -7.98 3.24 -0.47
N LEU A 202 -6.70 3.43 -0.76
CA LEU A 202 -5.68 3.80 0.23
C LEU A 202 -5.69 5.29 0.58
N ARG A 203 -6.28 6.14 -0.28
CA ARG A 203 -6.31 7.61 -0.14
C ARG A 203 -7.62 8.16 0.40
N THR A 204 -8.77 7.57 0.08
CA THR A 204 -10.09 8.24 0.25
C THR A 204 -10.95 7.73 1.41
N GLY A 205 -10.39 6.93 2.33
CA GLY A 205 -11.21 6.35 3.40
C GLY A 205 -12.22 5.30 2.90
N SER A 206 -12.00 4.73 1.71
CA SER A 206 -12.85 3.70 1.14
C SER A 206 -12.73 2.35 1.87
N PHE A 207 -13.72 1.47 1.65
CA PHE A 207 -13.74 0.08 2.12
C PHE A 207 -14.35 -0.85 1.06
N LEU A 208 -13.95 -2.12 1.08
CA LEU A 208 -14.53 -3.15 0.24
C LEU A 208 -15.67 -3.85 0.99
N TYR A 209 -16.82 -4.04 0.34
CA TYR A 209 -17.91 -4.84 0.87
C TYR A 209 -18.50 -5.71 -0.25
N GLN A 210 -18.52 -7.03 -0.05
CA GLN A 210 -18.99 -8.02 -1.03
C GLN A 210 -18.41 -7.84 -2.45
N GLY A 211 -17.12 -7.53 -2.54
CA GLY A 211 -16.42 -7.36 -3.83
C GLY A 211 -16.63 -6.01 -4.52
N LYS A 212 -17.37 -5.07 -3.90
CA LYS A 212 -17.55 -3.70 -4.41
C LYS A 212 -16.85 -2.68 -3.52
N LEU A 213 -16.22 -1.68 -4.14
CA LEU A 213 -15.58 -0.58 -3.43
C LEU A 213 -16.61 0.50 -3.09
N TYR A 214 -16.61 0.93 -1.83
CA TYR A 214 -17.42 2.02 -1.31
C TYR A 214 -16.53 3.09 -0.70
N GLU A 215 -16.81 4.35 -1.00
CA GLU A 215 -16.08 5.52 -0.52
C GLU A 215 -16.84 6.19 0.63
N VAL A 216 -16.12 6.55 1.69
CA VAL A 216 -16.71 7.24 2.84
C VAL A 216 -16.96 8.69 2.49
N GLY A 217 -18.19 9.15 2.73
CA GLY A 217 -18.70 10.46 2.32
C GLY A 217 -19.35 10.47 0.93
N ALA A 218 -19.20 9.40 0.15
CA ALA A 218 -19.80 9.31 -1.17
C ALA A 218 -21.29 8.94 -1.11
N HIS A 219 -22.04 9.43 -2.11
CA HIS A 219 -23.44 9.11 -2.30
C HIS A 219 -23.60 8.05 -3.41
N TYR A 220 -24.51 7.14 -3.17
CA TYR A 220 -24.87 6.06 -4.07
C TYR A 220 -26.37 6.08 -4.34
N VAL A 221 -26.77 5.49 -5.45
CA VAL A 221 -28.16 5.31 -5.85
C VAL A 221 -28.44 3.81 -5.94
N ASP A 222 -29.57 3.38 -5.41
CA ASP A 222 -30.05 2.01 -5.61
C ASP A 222 -30.84 1.85 -6.90
N VAL A 223 -31.30 0.64 -7.18
CA VAL A 223 -32.06 0.34 -8.42
C VAL A 223 -33.43 1.01 -8.48
N LEU A 224 -33.92 1.54 -7.34
CA LEU A 224 -35.20 2.24 -7.21
C LEU A 224 -35.02 3.77 -7.25
N GLY A 225 -33.78 4.25 -7.36
CA GLY A 225 -33.46 5.67 -7.40
C GLY A 225 -33.26 6.31 -6.02
N HIS A 226 -33.28 5.55 -4.92
CA HIS A 226 -33.02 6.12 -3.59
C HIS A 226 -31.53 6.32 -3.35
N ARG A 227 -31.23 7.42 -2.67
CA ARG A 227 -29.88 7.87 -2.37
C ARG A 227 -29.42 7.35 -1.02
N TRP A 228 -28.18 6.88 -1.00
CA TRP A 228 -27.52 6.26 0.14
C TRP A 228 -26.15 6.90 0.37
N LEU A 229 -25.93 7.43 1.57
CA LEU A 229 -24.64 7.96 2.00
C LEU A 229 -23.86 6.89 2.78
N MET A 230 -22.56 6.78 2.52
CA MET A 230 -21.64 5.99 3.34
C MET A 230 -20.98 6.89 4.39
N PRO A 231 -21.48 6.97 5.63
CA PRO A 231 -21.09 8.02 6.55
C PRO A 231 -19.69 7.82 7.14
N THR A 232 -19.28 6.57 7.35
CA THR A 232 -18.06 6.23 8.09
C THR A 232 -17.50 4.89 7.65
N LYS A 233 -16.18 4.73 7.76
CA LYS A 233 -15.52 3.44 7.57
C LYS A 233 -15.92 2.48 8.70
N PRO A 234 -16.27 1.20 8.41
CA PRO A 234 -16.57 0.23 9.45
C PRO A 234 -15.34 -0.05 10.33
N ALA A 235 -15.58 -0.27 11.62
CA ALA A 235 -14.57 -0.84 12.51
C ALA A 235 -14.31 -2.32 12.12
N PRO A 236 -13.12 -2.87 12.43
CA PRO A 236 -12.83 -4.28 12.15
C PRO A 236 -13.90 -5.23 12.70
N GLY A 237 -14.42 -6.11 11.85
CA GLY A 237 -15.47 -7.07 12.21
C GLY A 237 -16.89 -6.48 12.31
N GLN A 238 -17.08 -5.20 12.02
CA GLN A 238 -18.40 -4.59 11.95
C GLN A 238 -18.87 -4.44 10.51
N GLU A 239 -20.17 -4.67 10.31
CA GLU A 239 -20.80 -4.43 9.02
C GLU A 239 -20.84 -2.91 8.72
N PRO A 240 -20.47 -2.48 7.50
CA PRO A 240 -20.64 -1.10 7.09
C PRO A 240 -22.10 -0.68 7.18
N LYS A 241 -22.34 0.61 7.42
CA LYS A 241 -23.69 1.17 7.44
C LYS A 241 -23.87 2.17 6.31
N ALA A 242 -25.09 2.25 5.79
CA ALA A 242 -25.52 3.28 4.87
C ALA A 242 -26.67 4.07 5.49
N VAL A 243 -26.71 5.37 5.22
CA VAL A 243 -27.80 6.26 5.66
C VAL A 243 -28.59 6.64 4.42
N SER A 244 -29.91 6.47 4.46
CA SER A 244 -30.76 6.99 3.37
C SER A 244 -30.70 8.52 3.38
N ALA A 245 -30.39 9.11 2.24
CA ALA A 245 -30.39 10.56 2.07
C ALA A 245 -31.81 11.11 1.76
N ASP A 246 -32.76 10.22 1.41
CA ASP A 246 -34.11 10.61 0.99
C ASP A 246 -35.17 10.40 2.07
N VAL A 247 -35.03 9.36 2.91
CA VAL A 247 -36.04 9.01 3.91
C VAL A 247 -35.39 8.43 5.16
N SER A 248 -35.50 9.17 6.27
CA SER A 248 -34.98 8.83 7.61
C SER A 248 -33.46 8.92 7.79
N THR A 249 -33.04 9.46 8.94
CA THR A 249 -31.62 9.57 9.36
C THR A 249 -31.07 8.28 9.99
N ALA A 250 -31.78 7.15 9.85
CA ALA A 250 -31.37 5.89 10.46
C ALA A 250 -30.28 5.21 9.61
N ALA A 251 -29.15 4.91 10.24
CA ALA A 251 -28.07 4.14 9.62
C ALA A 251 -28.43 2.64 9.61
N LEU A 252 -28.59 2.08 8.42
CA LEU A 252 -28.88 0.66 8.21
C LEU A 252 -27.62 -0.12 7.85
N PRO A 253 -27.50 -1.40 8.24
CA PRO A 253 -26.41 -2.25 7.77
C PRO A 253 -26.44 -2.39 6.24
N LEU A 254 -25.27 -2.31 5.60
CA LEU A 254 -25.16 -2.28 4.14
C LEU A 254 -25.70 -3.56 3.49
N GLY A 255 -25.56 -4.73 4.11
CA GLY A 255 -26.15 -5.98 3.64
C GLY A 255 -27.68 -5.95 3.61
N VAL A 256 -28.33 -5.27 4.55
CA VAL A 256 -29.79 -5.08 4.55
C VAL A 256 -30.19 -4.18 3.39
N VAL A 257 -29.45 -3.09 3.17
CA VAL A 257 -29.68 -2.19 2.05
C VAL A 257 -29.51 -2.92 0.72
N LEU A 258 -28.43 -3.68 0.54
CA LEU A 258 -28.18 -4.43 -0.70
C LEU A 258 -29.20 -5.56 -0.93
N ALA A 259 -29.69 -6.20 0.12
CA ALA A 259 -30.69 -7.26 0.01
C ALA A 259 -32.06 -6.75 -0.47
N VAL A 260 -32.42 -5.51 -0.11
CA VAL A 260 -33.71 -4.91 -0.48
C VAL A 260 -33.60 -4.07 -1.75
N ALA A 261 -32.51 -3.33 -1.89
CA ALA A 261 -32.35 -2.28 -2.89
C ALA A 261 -31.39 -2.67 -4.03
N GLY A 262 -30.77 -3.85 -3.95
CA GLY A 262 -29.82 -4.32 -4.96
C GLY A 262 -28.49 -3.55 -4.95
N PRO A 263 -27.65 -3.74 -5.98
CA PRO A 263 -26.33 -3.12 -6.05
C PRO A 263 -26.41 -1.59 -6.13
N LEU A 264 -25.72 -0.91 -5.21
CA LEU A 264 -25.67 0.56 -5.17
C LEU A 264 -24.66 1.12 -6.17
N ALA A 265 -25.05 2.03 -7.06
CA ALA A 265 -24.17 2.70 -8.03
C ALA A 265 -23.75 4.10 -7.57
N PRO A 266 -22.55 4.62 -7.91
CA PRO A 266 -22.17 6.00 -7.57
C PRO A 266 -23.13 7.02 -8.20
N VAL A 267 -23.50 8.08 -7.47
CA VAL A 267 -24.34 9.17 -8.04
C VAL A 267 -23.65 9.87 -9.22
N SER A 268 -22.32 9.88 -9.28
CA SER A 268 -21.55 10.43 -10.41
C SER A 268 -21.89 9.79 -11.75
N ASP A 269 -22.35 8.54 -11.74
CA ASP A 269 -22.62 7.75 -12.96
C ASP A 269 -24.04 8.03 -13.51
N PHE A 270 -24.88 8.77 -12.78
CA PHE A 270 -26.24 9.12 -13.18
C PHE A 270 -26.40 10.54 -13.75
N LEU A 271 -25.34 11.36 -13.74
CA LEU A 271 -25.35 12.72 -14.31
C LEU A 271 -24.87 12.78 -15.78
N SER A 272 -24.75 11.62 -16.44
CA SER A 272 -24.29 11.50 -17.84
C SER A 272 -25.41 11.13 -18.83
N PHE A 273 -26.68 11.31 -18.45
CA PHE A 273 -27.85 11.17 -19.33
C PHE A 273 -28.73 12.42 -19.28
#